data_AF-W7D1Y3-F1
#
_entry.id   AF-W7D1Y3-F1
#
_cell.length_a   1.000
_cell.length_b   1.000
_cell.length_c   1.000
_cell.angle_alpha   90.00
_cell.angle_beta   90.00
_cell.angle_gamma   90.00
#
_symmetry.space_group_name_H-M   'P 1'
#
loop_
_entity.id
_entity.type
_entity.pdbx_description
1 polymer ?
#
loop_
_entity_poly.entity_id
_entity_poly.type
_entity_poly.pdbx_seq_one_letter_code
_entity_poly.pdbx_strand_id
1 'polypeptide(L)'
;MIERDGRNLEDIRKVIIFAQTNKFWQVNILSTQKLRDKFDILMTQMLTAKRQTGGQYNANNQRNKPQQAKQSNFQPGTPDW
;
A
#
# COMPACT_ATOMS: atom_id res chain seq x y z
N MET A 1 -14.26 14.65 -18.85
CA MET A 1 -13.14 13.75 -18.47
C MET A 1 -12.37 13.34 -19.69
N ILE A 2 -13.04 12.81 -20.72
CA ILE A 2 -12.41 12.37 -21.97
C ILE A 2 -11.83 13.57 -22.74
N GLU A 3 -12.64 14.61 -22.99
CA GLU A 3 -12.18 15.78 -23.77
C GLU A 3 -11.31 16.77 -22.99
N ARG A 4 -11.42 16.79 -21.66
CA ARG A 4 -10.81 17.82 -20.81
C ARG A 4 -9.48 17.42 -20.18
N ASP A 5 -9.18 16.12 -20.16
CA ASP A 5 -8.02 15.54 -19.47
C ASP A 5 -7.13 14.74 -20.44
N GLY A 6 -7.53 14.59 -21.72
CA GLY A 6 -6.77 13.87 -22.74
C GLY A 6 -6.57 12.37 -22.45
N ARG A 7 -7.31 11.82 -21.48
CA ARG A 7 -7.14 10.43 -21.04
C ARG A 7 -7.82 9.47 -22.01
N ASN A 8 -7.14 8.35 -22.27
CA ASN A 8 -7.64 7.31 -23.16
C ASN A 8 -8.97 6.73 -22.63
N LEU A 9 -9.95 6.63 -23.52
CA LEU A 9 -11.28 6.06 -23.25
C LEU A 9 -11.18 4.64 -22.67
N GLU A 10 -10.20 3.86 -23.14
CA GLU A 10 -9.94 2.48 -22.70
C GLU A 10 -9.51 2.43 -21.22
N ASP A 11 -8.64 3.35 -20.79
CA ASP A 11 -8.16 3.40 -19.40
C ASP A 11 -9.28 3.84 -18.46
N ILE A 12 -10.11 4.79 -18.90
CA ILE A 12 -11.29 5.22 -18.14
C ILE A 12 -12.25 4.04 -17.94
N ARG A 13 -12.52 3.27 -19.01
CA ARG A 13 -13.38 2.08 -18.93
C ARG A 13 -12.82 1.05 -17.95
N LYS A 14 -11.51 0.75 -18.01
CA LYS A 14 -10.85 -0.19 -17.10
C LYS A 14 -10.94 0.24 -15.65
N VAL A 15 -10.68 1.52 -15.37
CA VAL A 15 -10.76 2.08 -14.01
C VAL A 15 -12.21 2.05 -13.48
N ILE A 16 -13.21 2.33 -14.32
CA ILE A 16 -14.63 2.23 -13.94
C ILE A 16 -14.98 0.80 -13.56
N ILE A 17 -14.61 -0.18 -14.39
CA ILE A 17 -14.87 -1.60 -14.10
C ILE A 17 -14.17 -2.01 -12.79
N PHE A 18 -12.92 -1.61 -12.59
CA PHE A 18 -12.17 -1.90 -11.37
C PHE A 18 -12.83 -1.28 -10.13
N ALA A 19 -13.27 -0.03 -10.21
CA ALA A 19 -13.99 0.65 -9.13
C ALA A 19 -15.33 -0.01 -8.82
N GLN A 20 -16.03 -0.54 -9.83
CA GLN A 20 -17.29 -1.27 -9.65
C GLN A 20 -17.10 -2.66 -9.03
N THR A 21 -15.98 -3.33 -9.31
CA THR A 21 -15.65 -4.62 -8.69
C THR A 21 -15.24 -4.52 -7.22
N ASN A 22 -14.78 -3.35 -6.77
CA ASN A 22 -14.32 -3.14 -5.41
C ASN A 22 -15.36 -2.38 -4.58
N LYS A 23 -15.99 -3.07 -3.62
CA LYS A 23 -17.04 -2.52 -2.74
C LYS A 23 -16.62 -1.24 -2.00
N PHE A 24 -15.32 -1.07 -1.69
CA PHE A 24 -14.79 0.15 -1.08
C PHE A 24 -14.88 1.34 -2.04
N TRP A 25 -14.45 1.14 -3.29
CA TRP A 25 -14.45 2.19 -4.30
C TRP A 25 -15.86 2.49 -4.82
N GLN A 26 -16.72 1.48 -4.92
CA GLN A 26 -18.10 1.62 -5.40
C GLN A 26 -18.92 2.61 -4.55
N VAL A 27 -18.72 2.65 -3.23
CA VAL A 27 -19.40 3.59 -2.32
C VAL A 27 -18.80 4.99 -2.39
N ASN A 28 -17.51 5.11 -2.70
CA ASN A 28 -16.78 6.39 -2.72
C ASN A 28 -16.85 7.10 -4.08
N ILE A 29 -17.00 6.35 -5.16
CA ILE A 29 -16.97 6.84 -6.54
C ILE A 29 -18.40 6.84 -7.09
N LEU A 30 -19.21 7.79 -6.62
CA LEU A 30 -20.60 7.99 -7.05
C LEU A 30 -20.75 9.02 -8.17
N SER A 31 -19.65 9.67 -8.58
CA SER A 31 -19.68 10.77 -9.53
C SER A 31 -18.40 10.83 -10.35
N THR A 32 -18.50 11.31 -11.58
CA THR A 32 -17.37 11.50 -12.50
C THR A 32 -16.31 12.47 -11.95
N GLN A 33 -16.69 13.43 -11.10
CA GLN A 33 -15.75 14.32 -10.41
C GLN A 33 -14.84 13.54 -9.44
N LYS A 34 -15.42 12.77 -8.50
CA LYS A 34 -14.66 11.94 -7.55
C LYS A 34 -13.84 10.85 -8.24
N LEU A 35 -14.34 10.31 -9.34
CA LEU A 35 -13.58 9.39 -10.18
C LEU A 35 -12.29 10.06 -10.69
N ARG A 36 -12.32 11.36 -11.00
CA ARG A 36 -11.14 12.11 -11.49
C ARG A 36 -10.10 12.24 -10.38
N ASP A 37 -10.57 12.66 -9.21
CA ASP A 37 -9.71 12.88 -8.04
C ASP A 37 -9.02 11.59 -7.58
N LYS A 38 -9.68 10.44 -7.74
CA LYS A 38 -9.15 9.13 -7.33
C LYS A 38 -8.60 8.30 -8.49
N PHE A 39 -8.61 8.81 -9.72
CA PHE A 39 -8.21 8.05 -10.91
C PHE A 39 -6.76 7.57 -10.80
N ASP A 40 -5.86 8.45 -10.38
CA ASP A 40 -4.43 8.16 -10.30
C ASP A 40 -4.12 7.03 -9.29
N ILE A 41 -4.83 7.08 -8.15
CA ILE A 41 -4.77 6.06 -7.10
C ILE A 41 -5.31 4.73 -7.62
N LEU A 42 -6.47 4.74 -8.29
CA LEU A 42 -7.07 3.54 -8.87
C LEU A 42 -6.17 2.91 -9.94
N MET A 43 -5.54 3.73 -10.79
CA MET A 43 -4.59 3.28 -11.81
C MET A 43 -3.36 2.61 -11.16
N THR A 44 -2.79 3.24 -10.13
CA THR A 44 -1.67 2.69 -9.36
C THR A 44 -2.03 1.37 -8.68
N GLN A 45 -3.22 1.28 -8.08
CA GLN A 45 -3.72 0.04 -7.48
C GLN A 45 -3.92 -1.05 -8.53
N MET A 46 -4.47 -0.73 -9.70
CA MET A 46 -4.67 -1.69 -10.79
C MET A 46 -3.33 -2.26 -11.29
N LEU A 47 -2.31 -1.39 -11.46
CA LEU A 47 -0.94 -1.79 -11.81
C LEU A 47 -0.30 -2.67 -10.74
N THR A 48 -0.54 -2.37 -9.47
CA THR A 48 0.02 -3.10 -8.32
C THR A 48 -0.67 -4.45 -8.14
N ALA A 49 -2.00 -4.51 -8.23
CA ALA A 49 -2.77 -5.75 -8.17
C ALA A 49 -2.34 -6.74 -9.26
N LYS A 50 -2.07 -6.25 -10.47
CA LYS A 50 -1.54 -7.07 -11.58
C LYS A 50 -0.14 -7.64 -11.31
N ARG A 51 0.66 -6.97 -10.46
CA ARG A 51 1.98 -7.46 -10.01
C ARG A 51 1.87 -8.46 -8.86
N GLN A 52 0.91 -8.26 -7.96
CA GLN A 52 0.70 -9.13 -6.79
C GLN A 52 0.16 -10.52 -7.17
N THR A 53 -0.57 -10.67 -8.28
CA THR A 53 -1.05 -11.98 -8.73
C THR A 53 0.07 -12.88 -9.28
N GLY A 54 1.27 -12.32 -9.52
CA GLY A 54 2.42 -13.01 -10.11
C GLY A 54 3.55 -13.37 -9.14
N GLY A 55 3.42 -13.04 -7.84
CA GLY A 55 4.49 -13.33 -6.89
C GLY A 55 4.10 -13.15 -5.44
N GLN A 56 4.49 -14.15 -4.63
CA GLN A 56 4.71 -14.09 -3.19
C GLN A 56 3.55 -14.51 -2.28
N TYR A 57 3.19 -15.78 -2.38
CA TYR A 57 2.98 -16.61 -1.19
C TYR A 57 4.36 -17.09 -0.66
N ASN A 58 5.11 -16.23 0.05
CA ASN A 58 6.31 -16.67 0.80
C ASN A 58 6.66 -15.72 1.95
N ALA A 59 5.64 -15.24 2.69
CA ALA A 59 5.82 -14.47 3.91
C ALA A 59 5.61 -15.38 5.14
N ASN A 60 6.46 -16.40 5.30
CA ASN A 60 6.58 -17.10 6.56
C ASN A 60 8.04 -17.08 7.01
N ASN A 61 8.24 -16.77 8.29
CA ASN A 61 9.42 -17.10 9.10
C ASN A 61 10.49 -16.03 9.40
N GLN A 62 10.12 -14.77 9.69
CA GLN A 62 11.08 -13.80 10.27
C GLN A 62 10.52 -12.94 11.43
N ARG A 63 9.60 -13.46 12.25
CA ARG A 63 9.09 -12.73 13.43
C ARG A 63 9.26 -13.47 14.74
N ASN A 64 10.46 -13.99 15.00
CA ASN A 64 10.90 -14.21 16.38
C ASN A 64 12.43 -14.20 16.49
N LYS A 65 12.97 -13.04 16.87
CA LYS A 65 14.25 -12.93 17.57
C LYS A 65 14.01 -12.12 18.85
N PRO A 66 13.93 -12.74 20.04
CA PRO A 66 13.97 -11.99 21.28
C PRO A 66 15.40 -11.47 21.48
N GLN A 67 15.53 -10.15 21.50
CA GLN A 67 16.77 -9.41 21.70
C GLN A 67 17.06 -9.37 23.21
N GLN A 68 18.00 -10.18 23.68
CA GLN A 68 18.38 -10.18 25.09
C GLN A 68 19.21 -8.93 25.42
N ALA A 69 18.80 -8.29 26.51
CA ALA A 69 19.17 -6.97 26.94
C ALA A 69 20.63 -6.83 27.40
N LYS A 70 21.12 -5.61 27.21
CA LYS A 70 22.41 -5.08 27.65
C LYS A 70 22.57 -5.25 29.17
N GLN A 71 23.67 -5.88 29.61
CA GLN A 71 24.18 -5.69 30.97
C GLN A 71 25.38 -4.75 30.91
N SER A 72 25.16 -3.53 31.38
CA SER A 72 26.18 -2.51 31.60
C SER A 72 27.02 -2.88 32.82
N ASN A 73 28.25 -3.32 32.61
CA ASN A 73 29.20 -3.60 33.69
C ASN A 73 30.06 -2.35 33.94
N PHE A 74 29.55 -1.40 34.74
CA PHE A 74 30.37 -0.35 35.35
C PHE A 74 30.40 -0.61 36.86
N GLN A 75 31.52 -1.14 37.34
CA GLN A 75 31.81 -1.23 38.77
C GLN A 75 32.58 0.03 39.15
N PRO A 76 32.04 0.92 40.02
CA PRO A 76 32.84 1.97 40.63
C PRO A 76 33.79 1.32 41.64
N GLY A 77 35.10 1.50 41.44
CA GLY A 77 36.12 1.04 42.37
C GLY A 77 35.92 1.65 43.75
N THR A 78 35.80 0.80 44.77
CA THR A 78 35.79 1.18 46.18
C THR A 78 37.21 1.45 46.69
N PRO A 79 37.37 2.26 47.75
CA PRO A 79 38.51 3.18 47.92
C PRO A 79 39.78 2.54 48.51
N ASP A 80 40.90 3.21 48.25
CA ASP A 80 42.19 3.03 48.94
C ASP A 80 42.00 3.18 50.47
N TRP A 81 42.72 2.36 51.24
CA TRP A 81 42.65 2.22 52.69
C TRP A 81 43.15 3.46 53.46
#